data_AF-A0A957T3J3-F1
#
_entry.id   AF-A0A957T3J3-F1
#
_cell.length_a   1.000
_cell.length_b   1.000
_cell.length_c   1.000
_cell.angle_alpha   90.00
_cell.angle_beta   90.00
_cell.angle_gamma   90.00
#
_symmetry.space_group_name_H-M   'P 1'
#
loop_
_entity.id
_entity.type
_entity.pdbx_description
1 polymer ?
#
loop_
_entity_poly.entity_id
_entity_poly.type
_entity_poly.pdbx_seq_one_letter_code
_entity_poly.pdbx_strand_id
1 'polypeptide(L)'
;MLAEMLHGLQELVQSPQRITAQAVVSAYTIWAKRYPEWEAAFFDEHFLHAHVMPRFSAGEFPSAATLAEAWVIQMGASSDQMAALIAELTPVAADFLYVVQSERCYVDEKVRQQWEWAYRLVGLFGGTSSTRRVGSLS
;
A
#
# COMPACT_ATOMS: atom_id res chain seq x y z
N MET A 1 22.21 -1.96 -20.36
CA MET A 1 21.65 -3.32 -20.34
C MET A 1 21.20 -3.79 -18.95
N LEU A 2 22.06 -4.24 -18.02
CA LEU A 2 21.59 -4.72 -16.69
C LEU A 2 20.85 -3.63 -15.87
N ALA A 3 21.35 -2.39 -15.89
CA ALA A 3 20.70 -1.28 -15.20
C ALA A 3 19.32 -0.92 -15.80
N GLU A 4 19.14 -1.06 -17.12
CA GLU A 4 17.87 -0.78 -17.81
C GLU A 4 16.83 -1.89 -17.55
N MET A 5 17.27 -3.15 -17.44
CA MET A 5 16.40 -4.26 -17.03
C MET A 5 15.94 -4.11 -15.57
N LEU A 6 16.83 -3.69 -14.68
CA LEU A 6 16.46 -3.40 -13.28
C LEU A 6 15.49 -2.22 -13.19
N HIS A 7 15.64 -1.21 -14.05
CA HIS A 7 14.72 -0.08 -14.12
C HIS A 7 13.32 -0.49 -14.61
N GLY A 8 13.23 -1.29 -15.67
CA GLY A 8 11.94 -1.80 -16.16
C GLY A 8 11.24 -2.74 -15.17
N LEU A 9 12.00 -3.53 -14.40
CA LEU A 9 11.44 -4.34 -13.31
C LEU A 9 11.01 -3.47 -12.11
N GLN A 10 11.72 -2.38 -11.84
CA GLN A 10 11.36 -1.42 -10.80
C GLN A 10 9.99 -0.77 -11.09
N GLU A 11 9.74 -0.30 -12.31
CA GLU A 11 8.45 0.30 -12.68
C GLU A 11 7.26 -0.68 -12.50
N LEU A 12 7.48 -1.97 -12.80
CA LEU A 12 6.45 -3.01 -12.66
C LEU A 12 6.22 -3.42 -11.19
N VAL A 13 7.24 -3.34 -10.35
CA VAL A 13 7.16 -3.67 -8.91
C VAL A 13 6.67 -2.48 -8.09
N GLN A 14 6.98 -1.25 -8.50
CA GLN A 14 6.60 0.00 -7.83
C GLN A 14 5.34 0.65 -8.39
N SER A 15 4.48 -0.09 -9.11
CA SER A 15 3.21 0.52 -9.54
C SER A 15 2.45 0.99 -8.28
N PRO A 16 2.02 2.27 -8.22
CA PRO A 16 1.37 2.82 -7.02
C PRO A 16 0.18 1.99 -6.56
N GLN A 17 -0.50 1.32 -7.49
CA GLN A 17 -1.61 0.41 -7.25
C GLN A 17 -1.18 -0.84 -6.47
N ARG A 18 -0.02 -1.43 -6.79
CA ARG A 18 0.51 -2.60 -6.07
C ARG A 18 0.93 -2.27 -4.65
N ILE A 19 1.65 -1.16 -4.47
CA ILE A 19 2.05 -0.66 -3.14
C ILE A 19 0.80 -0.42 -2.28
N THR A 20 -0.22 0.21 -2.86
CA THR A 20 -1.47 0.51 -2.16
C THR A 20 -2.25 -0.77 -1.83
N ALA A 21 -2.38 -1.72 -2.76
CA ALA A 21 -3.05 -2.98 -2.49
C ALA A 21 -2.35 -3.78 -1.37
N GLN A 22 -1.02 -3.81 -1.37
CA GLN A 22 -0.25 -4.46 -0.31
C GLN A 22 -0.42 -3.75 1.04
N ALA A 23 -0.43 -2.41 1.05
CA ALA A 23 -0.69 -1.63 2.24
C ALA A 23 -2.08 -1.89 2.82
N VAL A 24 -3.11 -2.02 1.98
CA VAL A 24 -4.48 -2.33 2.41
C VAL A 24 -4.58 -3.70 3.08
N VAL A 25 -3.96 -4.73 2.51
CA VAL A 25 -3.95 -6.08 3.10
C VAL A 25 -3.15 -6.12 4.42
N SER A 26 -2.00 -5.44 4.47
CA SER A 26 -1.20 -5.33 5.69
C SER A 26 -1.98 -4.60 6.79
N ALA A 27 -2.58 -3.46 6.45
CA ALA A 27 -3.37 -2.66 7.36
C ALA A 27 -4.55 -3.44 7.92
N TYR A 28 -5.29 -4.18 7.06
CA TYR A 28 -6.37 -5.03 7.50
C TYR A 28 -5.91 -6.09 8.50
N THR A 29 -4.79 -6.76 8.23
CA THR A 29 -4.24 -7.80 9.13
C THR A 29 -3.89 -7.24 10.51
N ILE A 30 -3.35 -6.01 10.57
CA ILE A 30 -3.00 -5.34 11.83
C ILE A 30 -4.27 -4.86 12.55
N TRP A 31 -5.18 -4.27 11.79
CA TRP A 31 -6.38 -3.63 12.30
C TRP A 31 -7.39 -4.65 12.84
N ALA A 32 -7.65 -5.74 12.11
CA ALA A 32 -8.56 -6.81 12.54
C ALA A 32 -8.11 -7.46 13.86
N LYS A 33 -6.79 -7.62 14.06
CA LYS A 33 -6.24 -8.08 15.35
C LYS A 33 -6.47 -7.11 16.49
N ARG A 34 -6.52 -5.80 16.21
CA ARG A 34 -6.75 -4.75 17.21
C ARG A 34 -8.23 -4.59 17.54
N TYR A 35 -9.11 -4.81 16.57
CA TYR A 35 -10.55 -4.62 16.70
C TYR A 35 -11.37 -5.81 16.17
N PRO A 36 -11.31 -6.97 16.84
CA PRO A 36 -12.02 -8.17 16.40
C PRO A 36 -13.55 -8.00 16.37
N GLU A 37 -14.09 -7.08 17.18
CA GLU A 37 -15.52 -6.77 17.19
C GLU A 37 -16.01 -6.18 15.87
N TRP A 38 -15.17 -5.40 15.17
CA TRP A 38 -15.55 -4.79 13.90
C TRP A 38 -15.40 -5.76 12.73
N GLU A 39 -14.43 -6.66 12.80
CA GLU A 39 -14.33 -7.80 11.88
C GLU A 39 -15.59 -8.68 11.96
N ALA A 40 -16.04 -9.00 13.18
CA ALA A 40 -17.29 -9.71 13.41
C ALA A 40 -18.55 -8.91 12.97
N ALA A 41 -18.43 -7.59 12.87
CA ALA A 41 -19.50 -6.68 12.43
C ALA A 41 -19.43 -6.37 10.92
N PHE A 42 -19.05 -7.35 10.09
CA PHE A 42 -19.01 -7.25 8.62
C PHE A 42 -17.91 -6.37 8.03
N PHE A 43 -16.92 -5.93 8.81
CA PHE A 43 -15.64 -5.43 8.26
C PHE A 43 -14.68 -6.60 8.04
N ASP A 44 -15.10 -7.57 7.24
CA ASP A 44 -14.40 -8.84 7.01
C ASP A 44 -13.58 -8.83 5.71
N GLU A 45 -12.90 -9.95 5.42
CA GLU A 45 -12.17 -10.13 4.16
C GLU A 45 -13.07 -9.93 2.94
N HIS A 46 -14.35 -10.32 3.03
CA HIS A 46 -15.30 -10.12 1.94
C HIS A 46 -15.54 -8.63 1.68
N PHE A 47 -15.78 -7.84 2.73
CA PHE A 47 -15.90 -6.38 2.63
C PHE A 47 -14.63 -5.76 2.03
N LEU A 48 -13.45 -6.22 2.46
CA LEU A 48 -12.17 -5.76 1.95
C LEU A 48 -12.05 -5.97 0.43
N HIS A 49 -12.35 -7.17 -0.05
CA HIS A 49 -12.24 -7.51 -1.47
C HIS A 49 -13.34 -6.91 -2.33
N ALA A 50 -14.57 -6.84 -1.83
CA ALA A 50 -15.73 -6.36 -2.58
C ALA A 50 -15.81 -4.83 -2.65
N HIS A 51 -15.42 -4.13 -1.58
CA HIS A 51 -15.66 -2.70 -1.44
C HIS A 51 -14.37 -1.89 -1.30
N VAL A 52 -13.36 -2.38 -0.59
CA VAL A 52 -12.17 -1.58 -0.28
C VAL A 52 -11.16 -1.63 -1.43
N MET A 53 -10.70 -2.84 -1.79
CA MET A 53 -9.65 -3.03 -2.80
C MET A 53 -9.96 -2.47 -4.20
N PRO A 54 -11.19 -2.55 -4.74
CA PRO A 54 -11.50 -2.00 -6.06
C PRO A 54 -11.29 -0.49 -6.15
N ARG A 55 -11.63 0.25 -5.08
CA ARG A 55 -11.45 1.71 -5.01
C ARG A 55 -9.97 2.10 -5.08
N PHE A 56 -9.14 1.40 -4.30
CA PHE A 56 -7.70 1.59 -4.33
C PHE A 56 -7.05 1.18 -5.66
N SER A 57 -7.58 0.14 -6.32
CA SER A 57 -7.10 -0.31 -7.63
C SER A 57 -7.41 0.70 -8.73
N ALA A 58 -8.49 1.47 -8.59
CA ALA A 58 -8.82 2.60 -9.46
C ALA A 58 -7.95 3.85 -9.21
N GLY A 59 -7.04 3.80 -8.23
CA GLY A 59 -6.21 4.95 -7.82
C GLY A 59 -6.92 5.91 -6.89
N GLU A 60 -8.11 5.57 -6.38
CA GLU A 60 -8.85 6.40 -5.44
C GLU A 60 -8.50 6.04 -4.00
N PHE A 61 -8.24 7.06 -3.18
CA PHE A 61 -8.18 6.91 -1.73
C PHE A 61 -9.56 7.30 -1.18
N PRO A 62 -10.41 6.36 -0.76
CA PRO A 62 -11.77 6.67 -0.37
C PRO A 62 -11.78 7.52 0.91
N SER A 63 -12.81 8.36 1.03
CA SER A 63 -13.10 9.04 2.30
C SER A 63 -13.61 8.04 3.34
N ALA A 64 -13.43 8.37 4.62
CA ALA A 64 -13.99 7.56 5.71
C ALA A 64 -15.51 7.42 5.62
N ALA A 65 -16.22 8.48 5.22
CA ALA A 65 -17.66 8.46 5.03
C ALA A 65 -18.09 7.51 3.89
N THR A 66 -17.38 7.53 2.76
CA THR A 66 -17.64 6.61 1.64
C THR A 66 -17.43 5.15 2.05
N LEU A 67 -16.42 4.89 2.88
CA LEU A 67 -16.14 3.55 3.38
C LEU A 67 -17.19 3.09 4.39
N ALA A 68 -17.60 3.98 5.30
CA ALA A 68 -18.68 3.71 6.25
C ALA A 68 -20.01 3.47 5.53
N GLU A 69 -20.32 4.23 4.49
CA GLU A 69 -21.52 4.02 3.66
C GLU A 69 -21.51 2.63 3.01
N ALA A 70 -20.40 2.24 2.38
CA ALA A 70 -20.27 0.90 1.79
C ALA A 70 -20.46 -0.21 2.84
N TRP A 71 -19.94 0.01 4.05
CA TRP A 71 -20.07 -0.94 5.16
C TRP A 71 -21.52 -1.06 5.64
N VAL A 72 -22.21 0.05 5.83
CA VAL A 72 -23.63 0.09 6.19
C VAL A 72 -24.50 -0.60 5.13
N ILE A 73 -24.17 -0.44 3.84
CA ILE A 73 -24.84 -1.15 2.75
C ILE A 73 -24.62 -2.66 2.86
N GLN A 74 -23.39 -3.12 3.14
CA GLN A 74 -23.11 -4.56 3.32
C GLN A 74 -23.89 -5.16 4.49
N MET A 75 -24.10 -4.40 5.57
CA MET A 75 -24.91 -4.86 6.71
C MET A 75 -26.42 -4.96 6.40
N GLY A 76 -26.87 -4.42 5.25
CA GLY A 76 -28.28 -4.42 4.89
C GLY A 76 -29.13 -3.48 5.76
N ALA A 77 -28.55 -2.38 6.26
CA ALA A 77 -29.28 -1.42 7.08
C ALA A 77 -30.44 -0.76 6.32
N SER A 78 -31.53 -0.46 7.03
CA SER A 78 -32.65 0.28 6.43
C SER A 78 -32.31 1.76 6.23
N SER A 79 -33.05 2.43 5.34
CA SER A 79 -32.89 3.87 5.06
C SER A 79 -32.91 4.72 6.35
N ASP A 80 -33.74 4.33 7.31
CA ASP A 80 -33.97 5.08 8.54
C ASP A 80 -32.79 4.94 9.51
N GLN A 81 -31.99 3.88 9.38
CA GLN A 81 -30.82 3.60 10.21
C GLN A 81 -29.51 4.07 9.55
N MET A 82 -29.50 4.25 8.22
CA MET A 82 -28.27 4.55 7.46
C MET A 82 -27.52 5.76 8.01
N ALA A 83 -28.19 6.89 8.21
CA ALA A 83 -27.51 8.12 8.64
C ALA A 83 -26.84 7.99 10.01
N ALA A 84 -27.51 7.32 10.96
CA ALA A 84 -26.97 7.09 12.30
C ALA A 84 -25.78 6.12 12.26
N LEU A 85 -25.91 5.01 11.54
CA LEU A 85 -24.83 4.02 11.41
C LEU A 85 -23.62 4.59 10.65
N ILE A 86 -23.83 5.39 9.60
CA ILE A 86 -22.73 6.06 8.90
C ILE A 86 -21.98 6.98 9.87
N ALA A 87 -22.69 7.77 10.67
CA ALA A 87 -22.07 8.65 11.65
C ALA A 87 -21.26 7.88 12.72
N GLU A 88 -21.78 6.73 13.16
CA GLU A 88 -21.14 5.85 14.14
C GLU A 88 -19.90 5.14 13.58
N LEU A 89 -19.96 4.65 12.35
CA LEU A 89 -18.87 3.88 11.73
C LEU A 89 -17.81 4.75 11.04
N THR A 90 -18.11 6.02 10.74
CA THR A 90 -17.16 6.92 10.09
C THR A 90 -15.83 7.04 10.86
N PRO A 91 -15.80 7.22 12.19
CA PRO A 91 -14.55 7.23 12.96
C PRO A 91 -13.77 5.91 12.86
N VAL A 92 -14.46 4.77 12.81
CA VAL A 92 -13.87 3.44 12.69
C VAL A 92 -13.24 3.26 11.30
N ALA A 93 -13.96 3.65 10.25
CA ALA A 93 -13.45 3.70 8.90
C ALA A 93 -12.25 4.66 8.76
N ALA A 94 -12.27 5.81 9.46
CA ALA A 94 -11.15 6.76 9.46
C ALA A 94 -9.90 6.16 10.13
N ASP A 95 -10.04 5.45 11.24
CA ASP A 95 -8.93 4.74 11.89
C ASP A 95 -8.32 3.68 10.96
N PHE A 96 -9.14 2.87 10.29
CA PHE A 96 -8.66 1.91 9.30
C PHE A 96 -7.86 2.61 8.19
N LEU A 97 -8.39 3.71 7.61
CA LEU A 97 -7.71 4.46 6.55
C LEU A 97 -6.40 5.10 7.03
N TYR A 98 -6.31 5.48 8.31
CA TYR A 98 -5.06 5.94 8.91
C TYR A 98 -4.01 4.82 8.92
N VAL A 99 -4.39 3.59 9.31
CA VAL A 99 -3.49 2.42 9.26
C VAL A 99 -3.07 2.10 7.82
N VAL A 100 -4.00 2.18 6.85
CA VAL A 100 -3.66 2.01 5.42
C VAL A 100 -2.61 3.03 4.98
N GLN A 101 -2.76 4.29 5.38
CA GLN A 101 -1.81 5.33 5.01
C GLN A 101 -0.43 5.09 5.64
N SER A 102 -0.36 4.68 6.91
CA SER A 102 0.91 4.35 7.56
C SER A 102 1.60 3.17 6.90
N GLU A 103 0.86 2.11 6.58
CA GLU A 103 1.39 0.92 5.90
C GLU A 103 1.86 1.26 4.48
N ARG A 104 1.16 2.16 3.78
CA ARG A 104 1.57 2.62 2.44
C ARG A 104 2.91 3.33 2.48
N CYS A 105 3.13 4.22 3.46
CA CYS A 105 4.42 4.88 3.67
C CYS A 105 5.52 3.88 4.03
N TYR A 106 5.22 2.88 4.88
CA TYR A 106 6.18 1.85 5.27
C TYR A 106 6.60 0.96 4.07
N VAL A 107 5.64 0.50 3.26
CA VAL A 107 5.92 -0.32 2.07
C VAL A 107 6.74 0.48 1.06
N ASP A 108 6.36 1.72 0.78
CA ASP A 108 7.09 2.59 -0.16
C ASP A 108 8.55 2.78 0.25
N GLU A 109 8.77 3.12 1.53
CA GLU A 109 10.11 3.28 2.10
C GLU A 109 10.94 1.99 2.05
N LYS A 110 10.34 0.85 2.38
CA LYS A 110 11.01 -0.45 2.33
C LYS A 110 11.43 -0.82 0.91
N VAL A 111 10.55 -0.60 -0.07
CA VAL A 111 10.85 -0.88 -1.47
C VAL A 111 11.96 0.06 -1.97
N ARG A 112 11.94 1.35 -1.59
CA ARG A 112 13.01 2.30 -1.89
C ARG A 112 14.35 1.83 -1.34
N GLN A 113 14.42 1.45 -0.07
CA GLN A 113 15.65 0.95 0.56
C GLN A 113 16.16 -0.32 -0.14
N GLN A 114 15.28 -1.27 -0.46
CA GLN A 114 15.67 -2.51 -1.14
C GLN A 114 16.36 -2.25 -2.48
N TRP A 115 15.88 -1.25 -3.24
CA TRP A 115 16.51 -0.86 -4.51
C TRP A 115 17.83 -0.10 -4.32
N GLU A 116 17.96 0.75 -3.29
CA GLU A 116 19.25 1.38 -2.98
C GLU A 116 20.34 0.34 -2.70
N TRP A 117 20.01 -0.74 -1.99
CA TRP A 117 20.92 -1.86 -1.78
C TRP A 117 21.26 -2.58 -3.10
N ALA A 118 20.26 -2.86 -3.94
CA ALA A 118 20.46 -3.51 -5.23
C ALA A 118 21.37 -2.68 -6.16
N TYR A 119 21.13 -1.36 -6.25
CA TYR A 119 21.97 -0.45 -7.04
C TYR A 119 23.39 -0.32 -6.47
N ARG A 120 23.56 -0.27 -5.15
CA ARG A 120 24.90 -0.29 -4.53
C ARG A 120 25.66 -1.57 -4.83
N LEU A 121 25.00 -2.74 -4.76
CA LEU A 121 25.62 -4.01 -5.11
C LEU A 121 26.03 -4.03 -6.58
N VAL A 122 25.16 -3.62 -7.50
CA VAL A 122 25.50 -3.53 -8.93
C VAL A 122 26.62 -2.52 -9.19
N GLY A 123 26.64 -1.38 -8.50
CA GLY A 123 27.72 -0.39 -8.59
C GLY A 123 29.06 -0.88 -8.01
N LEU A 124 29.04 -1.70 -6.96
CA LEU A 124 30.22 -2.34 -6.38
C LEU A 124 30.77 -3.47 -7.26
N PHE A 125 29.89 -4.20 -7.97
CA PHE A 125 30.30 -5.28 -8.89
C PHE A 125 30.50 -4.82 -10.35
N GLY A 126 30.09 -3.59 -10.70
CA GLY A 126 30.28 -2.95 -12.02
C GLY A 126 31.61 -2.22 -12.20
N GLY A 127 32.54 -2.35 -11.24
CA GLY A 127 33.89 -1.81 -11.30
C GLY A 127 34.82 -2.58 -12.24
N THR A 128 34.53 -2.57 -13.54
CA THR A 128 35.52 -2.85 -14.59
C THR A 128 35.48 -1.65 -15.55
N SER A 129 36.44 -0.75 -15.54
CA SER A 129 37.77 -1.02 -16.09
C SER A 129 38.80 0.03 -15.65
N SER A 130 39.98 -0.48 -15.34
CA SER A 130 41.25 0.22 -15.30
C SER A 130 41.49 1.06 -16.56
N THR A 131 41.87 2.32 -16.38
CA THR A 131 43.06 2.87 -17.05
C THR A 131 43.92 3.60 -16.02
N ARG A 132 44.72 2.82 -15.29
CA ARG A 132 46.05 3.26 -14.86
C ARG A 132 46.84 3.52 -16.15
N ARG A 133 46.91 4.77 -16.63
CA ARG A 133 47.91 5.14 -17.63
C ARG A 133 49.19 5.49 -16.87
N VAL A 134 50.17 4.61 -17.05
CA VAL A 134 51.55 4.72 -16.62
C VAL A 134 52.22 5.90 -17.34
N GLY A 135 53.02 6.65 -16.59
CA GLY A 135 54.20 7.46 -16.94
C GLY A 135 54.47 7.96 -18.37
N SER A 136 54.81 9.24 -18.46
CA SER A 136 56.04 9.77 -19.08
C SER A 136 56.19 11.22 -18.59
N LEU A 137 57.10 11.53 -17.65
CA LEU A 137 58.51 11.86 -17.82
C LEU A 137 58.78 13.05 -18.76
N SER A 138 59.47 14.03 -18.15
CA SER A 138 60.18 15.21 -18.66
C SER A 138 59.39 16.49 -18.89
#